data_AF-A0A6M3K2Z7-F1
#
_entry.id   AF-A0A6M3K2Z7-F1
#
_cell.length_a   1.000
_cell.length_b   1.000
_cell.length_c   1.000
_cell.angle_alpha   90.00
_cell.angle_beta   90.00
_cell.angle_gamma   90.00
#
_symmetry.space_group_name_H-M   'P 1'
#
loop_
_entity.id
_entity.type
_entity.pdbx_description
1 polymer ?
#
loop_
_entity_poly.entity_id
_entity_poly.type
_entity_poly.pdbx_seq_one_letter_code
_entity_poly.pdbx_strand_id
1 'polypeptide(L)'
;MEKEMINTKVLGLSKAKNMLKVFDEEAPKKETWYWLTPQVQQFIGDIKEGTEVEFEVNEKQGKKTIVFLKKKGVTASKPIASTAKVETKTETGFKCKDCGATLKDNSYETCYKCSMARREKEEKSPENKDKQSSIRAQAIGNMVSRTLISLQGQFDLNNVGEYIDTLYAHYNRNISKLEK
;
A
#
# COMPACT_ATOMS: atom_id res chain seq x y z
N MET A 1 -16.75 2.58 29.79
CA MET A 1 -16.53 1.39 28.96
C MET A 1 -15.51 0.54 29.69
N GLU A 2 -15.99 -0.51 30.36
CA GLU A 2 -15.14 -1.49 31.01
C GLU A 2 -14.29 -2.19 29.95
N LYS A 3 -12.99 -2.30 30.23
CA LYS A 3 -12.04 -2.98 29.35
C LYS A 3 -11.91 -4.40 29.89
N GLU A 4 -12.49 -5.37 29.19
CA GLU A 4 -12.32 -6.77 29.54
C GLU A 4 -11.04 -7.30 28.89
N MET A 5 -10.13 -7.80 29.73
CA MET A 5 -8.96 -8.54 29.29
C MET A 5 -9.35 -10.02 29.18
N ILE A 6 -9.39 -10.54 27.96
CA ILE A 6 -9.78 -11.93 27.69
C ILE A 6 -8.53 -12.80 27.56
N ASN A 7 -8.52 -13.95 28.22
CA ASN A 7 -7.41 -14.91 28.20
C ASN A 7 -7.76 -16.11 27.32
N THR A 8 -7.01 -16.33 26.24
CA THR A 8 -7.34 -17.43 25.32
C THR A 8 -6.12 -18.03 24.62
N LYS A 9 -6.33 -19.17 23.97
CA LYS A 9 -5.34 -19.83 23.12
C LYS A 9 -5.55 -19.43 21.67
N VAL A 10 -4.45 -19.09 21.00
CA VAL A 10 -4.47 -18.82 19.55
C VAL A 10 -4.64 -20.13 18.79
N LEU A 11 -5.69 -20.23 17.98
CA LEU A 11 -6.00 -21.39 17.17
C LEU A 11 -5.46 -21.30 15.74
N GLY A 12 -5.34 -20.09 15.21
CA GLY A 12 -4.91 -19.88 13.84
C GLY A 12 -4.63 -18.42 13.54
N LEU A 13 -3.69 -18.20 12.63
CA LEU A 13 -3.24 -16.87 12.22
C LEU A 13 -3.37 -16.71 10.70
N SER A 14 -4.12 -15.70 10.26
CA SER A 14 -4.15 -15.31 8.84
C SER A 14 -3.36 -14.02 8.63
N LYS A 15 -2.07 -14.16 8.30
CA LYS A 15 -1.19 -13.01 7.96
C LYS A 15 -1.68 -12.25 6.72
N ALA A 16 -2.26 -12.96 5.75
CA ALA A 16 -2.76 -12.35 4.51
C ALA A 16 -4.02 -11.51 4.72
N LYS A 17 -4.85 -11.85 5.71
CA LYS A 17 -6.14 -11.17 5.97
C LYS A 17 -6.12 -10.28 7.21
N ASN A 18 -4.98 -10.18 7.92
CA ASN A 18 -4.85 -9.45 9.19
C ASN A 18 -5.89 -9.88 10.23
N MET A 19 -6.08 -11.20 10.37
CA MET A 19 -7.03 -11.75 11.32
C MET A 19 -6.38 -12.79 12.23
N LEU A 20 -6.83 -12.80 13.49
CA LEU A 20 -6.45 -13.78 14.49
C LEU A 20 -7.69 -14.60 14.89
N LYS A 21 -7.55 -15.93 14.90
CA LYS A 21 -8.58 -16.86 15.33
C LYS A 21 -8.31 -17.28 16.77
N VAL A 22 -9.26 -16.99 17.65
CA VAL A 22 -9.18 -17.34 19.07
C VAL A 22 -10.47 -18.00 19.54
N PHE A 23 -10.40 -18.72 20.66
CA PHE A 23 -11.60 -19.21 21.35
C PHE A 23 -12.28 -18.05 22.07
N ASP A 24 -13.59 -17.94 21.90
CA ASP A 24 -14.45 -17.05 22.66
C ASP A 24 -14.74 -17.67 24.04
N GLU A 25 -14.51 -16.91 25.11
CA GLU A 25 -14.69 -17.39 26.49
C GLU A 25 -16.18 -17.42 26.87
N GLU A 26 -17.02 -16.58 26.24
CA GLU A 26 -18.47 -16.57 26.44
C GLU A 26 -19.18 -17.79 25.83
N ALA A 27 -18.51 -18.51 24.93
CA ALA A 27 -19.04 -19.72 24.31
C ALA A 27 -17.91 -20.72 24.06
N PRO A 28 -17.59 -21.60 25.03
CA PRO A 28 -16.58 -22.64 24.83
C PRO A 28 -17.02 -23.49 23.64
N LYS A 29 -16.28 -23.38 22.52
CA LYS A 29 -16.45 -24.00 21.18
C LYS A 29 -16.81 -23.05 20.03
N LYS A 30 -17.04 -21.75 20.25
CA LYS A 30 -17.15 -20.81 19.12
C LYS A 30 -15.78 -20.23 18.78
N GLU A 31 -15.33 -20.56 17.59
CA GLU A 31 -14.13 -20.00 17.00
C GLU A 31 -14.48 -18.67 16.33
N THR A 32 -13.91 -17.57 16.81
CA THR A 32 -14.20 -16.24 16.27
C THR A 32 -12.95 -15.63 15.67
N TRP A 33 -13.09 -15.09 14.46
CA TRP A 33 -12.04 -14.33 13.80
C TRP A 33 -12.11 -12.86 14.20
N TYR A 34 -11.02 -12.33 14.71
CA TYR A 34 -10.89 -10.94 15.08
C TYR A 34 -9.95 -10.21 14.13
N TRP A 35 -10.28 -8.96 13.84
CA TRP A 35 -9.42 -8.08 13.07
C TRP A 35 -8.29 -7.53 13.93
N LEU A 36 -7.14 -7.30 13.32
CA LEU A 36 -5.96 -6.81 14.00
C LEU A 36 -5.70 -5.36 13.65
N THR A 37 -5.39 -4.54 14.66
CA THR A 37 -4.83 -3.21 14.39
C THR A 37 -3.40 -3.32 13.85
N PRO A 38 -2.91 -2.31 13.09
CA PRO A 38 -1.53 -2.30 12.58
C PRO A 38 -0.47 -2.41 13.68
N GLN A 39 -0.76 -1.93 14.90
CA GLN A 39 0.13 -2.05 16.05
C GLN A 39 0.28 -3.50 16.49
N VAL A 40 -0.84 -4.22 16.66
CA VAL A 40 -0.83 -5.63 17.05
C VAL A 40 -0.22 -6.53 15.97
N GLN A 41 -0.36 -6.15 14.70
CA GLN A 41 0.23 -6.87 13.57
C GLN A 41 1.77 -7.00 13.68
N GLN A 42 2.44 -5.99 14.23
CA GLN A 42 3.90 -6.03 14.43
C GLN A 42 4.32 -7.07 15.47
N PHE A 43 3.48 -7.32 16.48
CA PHE A 43 3.77 -8.28 17.56
C PHE A 43 3.39 -9.73 17.22
N ILE A 44 2.60 -9.92 16.17
CA ILE A 44 2.10 -11.23 15.77
C ILE A 44 3.17 -12.12 15.11
N GLY A 45 4.28 -11.53 14.64
CA GLY A 45 5.39 -12.29 14.06
C GLY A 45 5.92 -13.40 14.98
N ASP A 46 5.88 -13.16 16.29
CA ASP A 46 6.43 -14.04 17.32
C ASP A 46 5.40 -15.02 17.91
N ILE A 47 4.15 -14.96 17.47
CA ILE A 47 3.04 -15.73 18.02
C ILE A 47 2.78 -16.96 17.15
N LYS A 48 2.91 -18.14 17.76
CA LYS A 48 2.61 -19.43 17.13
C LYS A 48 1.25 -19.94 17.57
N GLU A 49 0.65 -20.80 16.76
CA GLU A 49 -0.55 -21.56 17.13
C GLU A 49 -0.31 -22.32 18.44
N GLY A 50 -1.32 -22.32 19.32
CA GLY A 50 -1.22 -22.89 20.67
C GLY A 50 -0.64 -21.96 21.74
N THR A 51 -0.21 -20.75 21.39
CA THR A 51 0.28 -19.76 22.37
C THR A 51 -0.89 -19.15 23.16
N GLU A 52 -0.73 -19.03 24.48
CA GLU A 52 -1.68 -18.30 25.34
C GLU A 52 -1.44 -16.79 25.26
N VAL A 53 -2.50 -16.05 24.92
CA VAL A 53 -2.47 -14.61 24.75
C VAL A 53 -3.58 -13.94 25.56
N GLU A 54 -3.27 -12.77 26.09
CA GLU A 54 -4.21 -11.83 26.67
C GLU A 54 -4.48 -10.75 25.62
N PHE A 55 -5.74 -10.45 25.32
CA PHE A 55 -6.08 -9.48 24.30
C PHE A 55 -7.23 -8.56 24.71
N GLU A 56 -7.20 -7.31 24.26
CA GLU A 56 -8.29 -6.34 24.42
C GLU A 56 -9.02 -6.19 23.09
N VAL A 57 -10.33 -6.41 23.12
CA VAL A 57 -11.22 -6.23 21.97
C VAL A 57 -11.90 -4.87 22.07
N ASN A 58 -11.93 -4.15 20.95
CA ASN A 58 -12.78 -3.00 20.78
C ASN A 58 -13.82 -3.33 19.70
N GLU A 59 -15.09 -3.23 20.08
CA GLU A 59 -16.20 -3.38 19.15
C GLU A 59 -16.66 -1.99 18.68
N LYS A 60 -16.43 -1.70 17.41
CA LYS A 60 -16.97 -0.52 16.74
C LYS A 60 -17.74 -0.95 15.51
N GLN A 61 -19.00 -0.53 15.40
CA GLN A 61 -19.84 -0.79 14.23
C GLN A 61 -19.97 -2.30 13.87
N GLY A 62 -20.12 -3.17 14.87
CA GLY A 62 -20.24 -4.62 14.68
C GLY A 62 -18.96 -5.33 14.23
N LYS A 63 -17.81 -4.63 14.22
CA LYS A 63 -16.50 -5.22 13.95
C LYS A 63 -15.72 -5.35 15.26
N LYS A 64 -15.44 -6.60 15.65
CA LYS A 64 -14.56 -6.92 16.78
C LYS A 64 -13.09 -6.82 16.36
N THR A 65 -12.39 -5.82 16.87
CA THR A 65 -10.98 -5.54 16.52
C THR A 65 -10.10 -5.64 17.76
N ILE A 66 -8.99 -6.38 17.68
CA ILE A 66 -7.99 -6.48 18.75
C ILE A 66 -7.10 -5.23 18.71
N VAL A 67 -7.15 -4.45 19.79
CA VAL A 67 -6.37 -3.21 19.95
C VAL A 67 -5.10 -3.47 20.75
N PHE A 68 -5.13 -4.45 21.65
CA PHE A 68 -3.99 -4.83 22.45
C PHE A 68 -3.88 -6.34 22.49
N LEU A 69 -2.64 -6.85 22.41
CA LEU A 69 -2.36 -8.27 22.52
C LEU A 69 -1.03 -8.47 23.24
N LYS A 70 -1.02 -9.40 24.18
CA LYS A 70 0.14 -9.72 25.02
C LYS A 70 0.26 -11.23 25.19
N LYS A 71 1.48 -11.74 25.19
CA LYS A 71 1.75 -13.16 25.47
C LYS A 71 1.70 -13.41 26.98
N LYS A 72 0.94 -14.41 27.42
CA LYS A 72 0.88 -14.78 28.82
C LYS A 72 2.24 -15.36 29.26
N GLY A 73 2.75 -14.90 30.41
CA GLY A 73 4.07 -15.29 30.93
C GLY A 73 5.24 -14.38 30.52
N VAL A 74 5.01 -13.33 29.72
CA VAL A 74 5.99 -12.26 29.51
C VAL A 74 5.62 -11.08 30.39
N THR A 75 6.37 -10.86 31.46
CA THR A 75 6.25 -9.69 32.33
C THR A 75 6.44 -8.44 31.47
N ALA A 76 5.41 -7.59 31.41
CA ALA A 76 5.41 -6.38 30.62
C ALA A 76 6.59 -5.49 31.03
N SER A 77 7.57 -5.31 30.13
CA SER A 77 8.46 -4.17 30.22
C SER A 77 7.67 -2.94 29.77
N LYS A 78 7.48 -1.98 30.68
CA LYS A 78 6.93 -0.66 30.39
C LYS A 78 7.67 -0.02 29.19
N PRO A 79 7.03 0.91 28.44
CA PRO A 79 7.68 1.61 27.35
C PRO A 79 8.84 2.44 27.93
N ILE A 80 10.08 2.00 27.68
CA ILE A 80 11.27 2.76 28.03
C ILE A 80 11.50 3.75 26.88
N ALA A 81 11.37 5.02 27.21
CA ALA A 81 11.85 6.13 26.42
C ALA A 81 13.33 5.92 26.07
N SER A 82 13.64 6.16 24.81
CA SER A 82 14.97 6.12 24.19
C SER A 82 16.10 6.58 25.12
N THR A 83 17.10 5.73 25.36
CA THR A 83 18.52 6.15 25.37
C THR A 83 19.46 4.95 25.31
N ALA A 84 20.19 4.90 24.20
CA ALA A 84 21.54 4.40 23.93
C ALA A 84 22.14 3.16 24.62
N LYS A 85 22.79 2.37 23.74
CA LYS A 85 23.93 1.45 23.92
C LYS A 85 23.65 0.07 24.54
N VAL A 86 23.66 -0.96 23.67
CA VAL A 86 24.53 -2.15 23.77
C VAL A 86 24.78 -2.67 22.35
N GLU A 87 26.05 -2.88 22.02
CA GLU A 87 26.59 -3.38 20.76
C GLU A 87 26.37 -4.89 20.57
N THR A 88 26.61 -5.32 19.33
CA THR A 88 26.95 -6.68 18.88
C THR A 88 25.82 -7.72 18.83
N LYS A 89 25.04 -7.63 17.75
CA LYS A 89 24.68 -8.81 16.95
C LYS A 89 25.31 -8.65 15.58
N THR A 90 25.98 -9.69 15.13
CA THR A 90 26.59 -9.85 13.80
C THR A 90 25.52 -9.57 12.73
N GLU A 91 25.48 -8.33 12.23
CA GLU A 91 24.55 -7.93 11.18
C GLU A 91 25.04 -8.48 9.84
N THR A 92 24.51 -9.62 9.43
CA THR A 92 24.28 -9.88 8.00
C THR A 92 23.12 -8.97 7.54
N GLY A 93 23.29 -7.66 7.69
CA GLY A 93 22.31 -6.66 7.29
C GLY A 93 22.34 -6.55 5.78
N PHE A 94 21.20 -6.79 5.14
CA PHE A 94 21.08 -6.66 3.69
C PHE A 94 21.34 -5.19 3.31
N LYS A 95 22.31 -4.93 2.45
CA LYS A 95 22.70 -3.56 2.07
C LYS A 95 22.00 -3.15 0.79
N CYS A 96 21.53 -1.91 0.75
CA CYS A 96 21.06 -1.29 -0.48
C CYS A 96 22.16 -1.32 -1.54
N LYS A 97 21.84 -1.83 -2.74
CA LYS A 97 22.80 -1.90 -3.87
C LYS A 97 23.36 -0.54 -4.28
N ASP A 98 22.58 0.54 -4.15
CA ASP A 98 22.95 1.86 -4.66
C ASP A 98 23.73 2.74 -3.65
N CYS A 99 23.37 2.70 -2.37
CA CYS A 99 23.95 3.59 -1.35
C CYS A 99 24.58 2.88 -0.16
N GLY A 100 24.52 1.54 -0.10
CA GLY A 100 25.11 0.74 0.98
C GLY A 100 24.39 0.83 2.32
N ALA A 101 23.26 1.55 2.42
CA ALA A 101 22.48 1.66 3.65
C ALA A 101 21.91 0.30 4.07
N THR A 102 21.93 0.02 5.37
CA THR A 102 21.39 -1.22 5.95
C THR A 102 19.87 -1.24 5.85
N LEU A 103 19.33 -2.26 5.18
CA LEU A 103 17.89 -2.48 5.02
C LEU A 103 17.37 -3.37 6.15
N LYS A 104 16.15 -3.08 6.61
CA LYS A 104 15.48 -3.83 7.68
C LYS A 104 15.09 -5.25 7.24
N ASP A 105 14.72 -5.40 5.97
CA ASP A 105 14.19 -6.65 5.40
C ASP A 105 14.85 -6.96 4.05
N ASN A 106 15.06 -8.24 3.74
CA ASN A 106 15.57 -8.73 2.44
C ASN A 106 14.52 -8.69 1.30
N SER A 107 13.46 -7.90 1.48
CA SER A 107 12.37 -7.83 0.50
C SER A 107 12.68 -6.89 -0.67
N TYR A 108 13.70 -6.04 -0.54
CA TYR A 108 14.01 -4.99 -1.50
C TYR A 108 15.51 -4.90 -1.77
N GLU A 109 15.89 -4.76 -3.04
CA GLU A 109 17.30 -4.62 -3.44
C GLU A 109 17.87 -3.21 -3.20
N THR A 110 16.98 -2.21 -3.15
CA THR A 110 17.34 -0.80 -3.01
C THR A 110 16.56 -0.17 -1.86
N CYS A 111 17.17 0.79 -1.17
CA CYS A 111 16.49 1.52 -0.11
C CYS A 111 15.42 2.44 -0.68
N TYR A 112 14.45 2.80 0.15
CA TYR A 112 13.36 3.71 -0.22
C TYR A 112 13.89 5.02 -0.83
N LYS A 113 14.94 5.62 -0.24
CA LYS A 113 15.53 6.87 -0.75
C LYS A 113 16.09 6.72 -2.17
N CYS A 114 16.85 5.65 -2.44
CA CYS A 114 17.41 5.38 -3.77
C CYS A 114 16.32 5.03 -4.78
N SER A 115 15.32 4.23 -4.39
CA SER A 115 14.17 3.89 -5.24
C SER A 115 13.36 5.13 -5.63
N MET A 116 13.10 6.03 -4.67
CA MET A 116 12.41 7.30 -4.93
C MET A 116 13.25 8.22 -5.83
N ALA A 117 14.55 8.37 -5.55
CA ALA A 117 15.44 9.17 -6.40
C ALA A 117 15.54 8.63 -7.84
N ARG A 118 15.48 7.31 -8.03
CA ARG A 118 15.45 6.69 -9.36
C ARG A 118 14.14 7.00 -10.08
N ARG A 119 13.00 6.88 -9.40
CA ARG A 119 11.69 7.22 -9.97
C ARG A 119 11.61 8.68 -10.41
N GLU A 120 12.12 9.61 -9.60
CA GLU A 120 12.17 11.02 -9.95
C GLU A 120 13.06 11.30 -11.17
N LYS A 121 14.16 10.55 -11.32
CA LYS A 121 15.03 10.64 -12.51
C LYS A 121 14.36 10.06 -13.75
N GLU A 122 13.67 8.93 -13.62
CA GLU A 122 12.90 8.31 -14.71
C GLU A 122 11.73 9.19 -15.15
N GLU A 123 11.04 9.85 -14.21
CA GLU A 123 9.95 10.79 -14.50
C GLU A 123 10.43 12.01 -15.30
N LYS A 124 11.62 12.52 -14.97
CA LYS A 124 12.23 13.66 -15.67
C LYS A 124 13.02 13.29 -16.93
N SER A 125 13.19 11.98 -17.19
CA SER A 125 13.97 11.49 -18.32
C SER A 125 13.37 11.96 -19.65
N PRO A 126 14.20 12.38 -20.64
CA PRO A 126 13.71 12.74 -21.97
C PRO A 126 12.91 11.60 -22.62
N GLU A 127 13.34 10.35 -22.42
CA GLU A 127 12.63 9.18 -22.96
C GLU A 127 11.20 9.05 -22.41
N ASN A 128 10.98 9.42 -21.14
CA ASN A 128 9.65 9.37 -20.54
C ASN A 128 8.77 10.51 -21.05
N LYS A 129 9.36 11.71 -21.25
CA LYS A 129 8.66 12.83 -21.90
C LYS A 129 8.24 12.49 -23.33
N ASP A 130 9.09 11.80 -24.08
CA ASP A 130 8.78 11.35 -25.45
C ASP A 130 7.69 10.26 -25.45
N LYS A 131 7.72 9.35 -24.48
CA LYS A 131 6.64 8.37 -24.30
C LYS A 131 5.31 9.07 -23.96
N GLN A 132 5.32 10.03 -23.04
CA GLN A 132 4.12 10.78 -22.67
C GLN A 132 3.59 11.63 -23.84
N SER A 133 4.46 12.27 -24.63
CA SER A 133 4.05 13.04 -25.81
C SER A 133 3.45 12.13 -26.89
N SER A 134 4.01 10.93 -27.10
CA SER A 134 3.47 9.93 -28.02
C SER A 134 2.10 9.42 -27.57
N ILE A 135 1.95 9.05 -26.30
CA ILE A 135 0.66 8.63 -25.71
C ILE A 135 -0.39 9.73 -25.89
N ARG A 136 -0.01 10.98 -25.65
CA ARG A 136 -0.88 12.14 -25.84
C ARG A 136 -1.29 12.32 -27.29
N ALA A 137 -0.35 12.24 -28.23
CA ALA A 137 -0.65 12.36 -29.66
C ALA A 137 -1.63 11.27 -30.12
N GLN A 138 -1.45 10.03 -29.64
CA GLN A 138 -2.37 8.92 -29.92
C GLN A 138 -3.76 9.15 -29.33
N ALA A 139 -3.84 9.62 -28.08
CA ALA A 139 -5.11 9.93 -27.44
C ALA A 139 -5.88 11.02 -28.20
N ILE A 140 -5.20 12.09 -28.60
CA ILE A 140 -5.80 13.16 -29.41
C ILE A 140 -6.23 12.61 -30.77
N GLY A 141 -5.39 11.81 -31.45
CA GLY A 141 -5.74 11.19 -32.72
C GLY A 141 -7.02 10.35 -32.63
N ASN A 142 -7.17 9.57 -31.55
CA ASN A 142 -8.38 8.80 -31.29
C ASN A 142 -9.62 9.69 -31.07
N MET A 143 -9.48 10.83 -30.39
CA MET A 143 -10.57 11.79 -30.21
C MET A 143 -10.98 12.43 -31.54
N VAL A 144 -10.00 12.89 -32.33
CA VAL A 144 -10.25 13.45 -33.67
C VAL A 144 -10.99 12.44 -34.55
N SER A 145 -10.50 11.19 -34.60
CA SER A 145 -11.12 10.12 -35.37
C SER A 145 -12.58 9.87 -34.95
N ARG A 146 -12.85 9.78 -33.65
CA ARG A 146 -14.23 9.60 -33.14
C ARG A 146 -15.13 10.77 -33.53
N THR A 147 -14.65 11.99 -33.44
CA THR A 147 -15.40 13.19 -33.84
C THR A 147 -15.71 13.20 -35.34
N LEU A 148 -14.75 12.81 -36.18
CA LEU A 148 -14.97 12.66 -37.62
C LEU A 148 -15.91 11.49 -37.95
N ILE A 149 -15.95 10.44 -37.15
CA ILE A 149 -16.97 9.39 -37.34
C ILE A 149 -18.36 9.93 -36.98
N SER A 150 -18.48 10.65 -35.85
CA SER A 150 -19.77 11.18 -35.38
C SER A 150 -20.38 12.23 -36.30
N LEU A 151 -19.54 12.96 -37.04
CA LEU A 151 -19.95 14.02 -37.95
C LEU A 151 -19.95 13.57 -39.42
N GLN A 152 -19.81 12.26 -39.67
CA GLN A 152 -19.78 11.71 -41.02
C GLN A 152 -21.00 12.18 -41.84
N GLY A 153 -20.74 12.72 -43.03
CA GLY A 153 -21.76 13.29 -43.92
C GLY A 153 -22.07 14.78 -43.68
N GLN A 154 -21.45 15.41 -42.67
CA GLN A 154 -21.63 16.85 -42.40
C GLN A 154 -20.47 17.74 -42.87
N PHE A 155 -19.37 17.16 -43.33
CA PHE A 155 -18.21 17.91 -43.83
C PHE A 155 -17.89 17.59 -45.28
N ASP A 156 -17.33 18.60 -45.94
CA ASP A 156 -16.75 18.49 -47.26
C ASP A 156 -15.47 17.64 -47.23
N LEU A 157 -15.44 16.60 -48.06
CA LEU A 157 -14.30 15.70 -48.21
C LEU A 157 -13.05 16.41 -48.74
N ASN A 158 -13.21 17.52 -49.46
CA ASN A 158 -12.10 18.29 -50.01
C ASN A 158 -11.27 19.02 -48.93
N ASN A 159 -11.85 19.25 -47.74
CA ASN A 159 -11.23 20.03 -46.66
C ASN A 159 -10.94 19.19 -45.40
N VAL A 160 -10.94 17.85 -45.51
CA VAL A 160 -10.75 16.94 -44.36
C VAL A 160 -9.46 17.21 -43.59
N GLY A 161 -8.37 17.57 -44.28
CA GLY A 161 -7.11 17.94 -43.63
C GLY A 161 -7.26 19.12 -42.67
N GLU A 162 -7.93 20.19 -43.09
CA GLU A 162 -8.15 21.38 -42.26
C GLU A 162 -9.00 21.08 -41.02
N TYR A 163 -10.01 20.20 -41.17
CA TYR A 163 -10.82 19.77 -40.03
C TYR A 163 -10.00 18.93 -39.04
N ILE A 164 -9.15 18.01 -39.52
CA ILE A 164 -8.25 17.23 -38.67
C ILE A 164 -7.34 18.17 -37.87
N ASP A 165 -6.68 19.12 -38.53
CA ASP A 165 -5.75 20.04 -37.88
C ASP A 165 -6.45 20.93 -36.85
N THR A 166 -7.65 21.43 -37.19
CA THR A 166 -8.47 22.25 -36.29
C THR A 166 -8.89 21.47 -35.04
N LEU A 167 -9.39 20.24 -35.22
CA LEU A 167 -9.80 19.37 -34.11
C LEU A 167 -8.60 18.97 -33.25
N TYR A 168 -7.48 18.63 -33.86
CA TYR A 168 -6.24 18.29 -33.17
C TYR A 168 -5.77 19.46 -32.30
N ALA A 169 -5.69 20.67 -32.86
CA ALA A 169 -5.31 21.87 -32.13
C ALA A 169 -6.29 22.19 -30.98
N HIS A 170 -7.59 22.00 -31.20
CA HIS A 170 -8.61 22.20 -30.19
C HIS A 170 -8.43 21.24 -28.99
N TYR A 171 -8.30 19.93 -29.25
CA TYR A 171 -8.10 18.94 -28.19
C TYR A 171 -6.76 19.12 -27.49
N ASN A 172 -5.69 19.38 -28.24
CA ASN A 172 -4.38 19.59 -27.65
C ASN A 172 -4.38 20.79 -26.68
N ARG A 173 -5.04 21.89 -27.05
CA ARG A 173 -5.20 23.08 -26.19
C ARG A 173 -5.95 22.75 -24.90
N ASN A 174 -7.00 21.94 -24.96
CA ASN A 174 -7.79 21.60 -23.80
C ASN A 174 -7.07 20.64 -22.85
N ILE A 175 -6.36 19.64 -23.39
CA ILE A 175 -5.54 18.74 -22.57
C ILE A 175 -4.43 19.53 -21.85
N SER A 176 -3.76 20.46 -22.54
CA SER A 176 -2.74 21.33 -21.91
C SER A 176 -3.28 22.18 -20.76
N LYS A 177 -4.58 22.47 -20.70
CA LYS A 177 -5.19 23.22 -19.59
C LYS A 177 -5.40 22.36 -18.35
N LEU A 178 -5.57 21.04 -18.52
CA LEU A 178 -5.79 20.10 -17.41
C LEU A 178 -4.49 19.71 -16.71
N GLU A 179 -3.35 19.90 -17.38
CA GLU A 179 -2.01 19.61 -16.84
C GLU A 179 -1.42 20.76 -16.00
N LYS A 180 -2.11 21.91 -15.94
CA LYS A 180 -1.73 23.08 -15.14
C LYS A 180 -2.46 23.09 -13.80
#